data_AF-A0A327ZJX0-F1
#
_entry.id   AF-A0A327ZJX0-F1
#
_cell.length_a   1.000
_cell.length_b   1.000
_cell.length_c   1.000
_cell.angle_alpha   90.00
_cell.angle_beta   90.00
_cell.angle_gamma   90.00
#
_symmetry.space_group_name_H-M   'P 1'
#
loop_
_entity.id
_entity.type
_entity.pdbx_description
1 polymer ?
#
loop_
_entity_poly.entity_id
_entity_poly.type
_entity_poly.pdbx_seq_one_letter_code
_entity_poly.pdbx_strand_id
1 'polypeptide(L)'
;MTAVANPATIEECLRLGAGFSQGDRNWITELFSTLDSRLAGFHADATDLELSVKERGGKGQHVSLICRISGRDEIVTTSSEEDLHAAVMDARDDLRRKLNDSKTKQEPRHNRHLREVPTPDVTDLEV
;
A
#
# COMPACT_ATOMS: atom_id res chain seq x y z
N MET A 1 -2.23 18.83 -2.92
CA MET A 1 -2.87 17.51 -3.10
C MET A 1 -4.27 17.76 -3.61
N THR A 2 -4.52 17.53 -4.89
CA THR A 2 -5.88 17.60 -5.44
C THR A 2 -6.68 16.48 -4.79
N ALA A 3 -7.80 16.79 -4.14
CA ALA A 3 -8.66 15.77 -3.56
C ALA A 3 -9.13 14.84 -4.69
N VAL A 4 -8.91 13.53 -4.51
CA VAL A 4 -9.45 12.52 -5.43
C VAL A 4 -10.97 12.54 -5.28
N ALA A 5 -11.70 12.58 -6.39
CA ALA A 5 -13.17 12.71 -6.38
C ALA A 5 -13.88 11.53 -5.70
N ASN A 6 -13.31 10.33 -5.82
CA ASN A 6 -13.75 9.13 -5.11
C ASN A 6 -12.53 8.40 -4.50
N PRO A 7 -12.12 8.72 -3.27
CA PRO A 7 -10.95 8.13 -2.64
C PRO A 7 -11.17 6.65 -2.37
N ALA A 8 -10.17 5.81 -2.67
CA ALA A 8 -10.22 4.39 -2.37
C ALA A 8 -10.31 4.14 -0.86
N THR A 9 -11.31 3.35 -0.46
CA THR A 9 -11.50 2.86 0.91
C THR A 9 -11.43 1.34 0.94
N ILE A 10 -11.12 0.77 2.11
CA ILE A 10 -11.17 -0.68 2.32
C ILE A 10 -12.59 -1.21 2.11
N GLU A 11 -13.61 -0.48 2.55
CA GLU A 11 -15.01 -0.92 2.43
C GLU A 11 -15.41 -1.17 0.96
N GLU A 12 -14.96 -0.29 0.06
CA GLU A 12 -15.25 -0.38 -1.37
C GLU A 12 -14.31 -1.33 -2.12
N CYS A 13 -13.02 -1.31 -1.79
CA CYS A 13 -12.00 -1.97 -2.61
C CYS A 13 -11.68 -3.41 -2.15
N LEU A 14 -12.01 -3.79 -0.90
CA LEU A 14 -11.69 -5.11 -0.37
C LEU A 14 -12.67 -6.18 -0.86
N ARG A 15 -12.12 -7.18 -1.54
CA ARG A 15 -12.75 -8.45 -1.88
C ARG A 15 -12.17 -9.58 -1.04
N LEU A 16 -13.05 -10.41 -0.49
CA LEU A 16 -12.64 -11.65 0.17
C LEU A 16 -12.62 -12.77 -0.88
N GLY A 17 -11.42 -13.30 -1.11
CA GLY A 17 -11.17 -14.45 -1.97
C GLY A 17 -11.35 -15.78 -1.23
N ALA A 18 -10.75 -16.83 -1.81
CA ALA A 18 -10.90 -18.20 -1.30
C ALA A 18 -10.54 -18.32 0.20
N GLY A 19 -11.30 -19.16 0.92
CA GLY A 19 -11.06 -19.50 2.32
C GLY A 19 -11.61 -18.49 3.35
N PHE A 20 -12.04 -17.31 2.91
CA PHE A 20 -12.78 -16.37 3.74
C PHE A 20 -14.29 -16.45 3.46
N SER A 21 -15.08 -16.21 4.50
CA SER A 21 -16.53 -16.18 4.44
C SER A 21 -17.05 -14.74 4.55
N GLN A 22 -18.31 -14.51 4.20
CA GLN A 22 -18.95 -13.21 4.43
C GLN A 22 -18.97 -12.81 5.92
N GLY A 23 -19.01 -13.78 6.83
CA GLY A 23 -18.92 -13.54 8.27
C GLY A 23 -17.57 -12.97 8.71
N ASP A 24 -16.52 -13.19 7.92
CA ASP A 24 -15.20 -12.64 8.21
C ASP A 24 -15.07 -11.16 7.78
N ARG A 25 -15.94 -10.68 6.87
CA ARG A 25 -15.80 -9.35 6.26
C ARG A 25 -15.78 -8.22 7.28
N ASN A 26 -16.64 -8.27 8.29
CA ASN A 26 -16.79 -7.17 9.23
C ASN A 26 -15.50 -6.92 10.01
N TRP A 27 -14.95 -7.97 10.63
CA TRP A 27 -13.74 -7.83 11.44
C TRP A 27 -12.50 -7.56 10.58
N ILE A 28 -12.42 -8.10 9.36
CA ILE A 28 -11.31 -7.83 8.44
C ILE A 28 -11.35 -6.37 7.98
N THR A 29 -12.53 -5.86 7.60
CA THR A 29 -12.73 -4.47 7.17
C THR A 29 -12.35 -3.51 8.30
N GLU A 30 -12.80 -3.79 9.51
CA GLU A 30 -12.43 -3.01 10.71
C GLU A 30 -10.91 -3.03 10.95
N LEU A 31 -10.30 -4.22 10.92
CA LEU A 31 -8.85 -4.37 11.09
C LEU A 31 -8.06 -3.63 9.99
N PHE A 32 -8.58 -3.59 8.76
CA PHE A 32 -7.91 -3.00 7.62
C PHE A 32 -8.15 -1.50 7.48
N SER A 33 -9.13 -0.92 8.16
CA SER A 33 -9.47 0.53 8.14
C SER A 33 -8.27 1.46 8.30
N THR A 34 -7.22 1.03 9.02
CA THR A 34 -5.96 1.78 9.14
C THR A 34 -5.25 2.06 7.80
N LEU A 35 -5.56 1.28 6.76
CA LEU A 35 -5.08 1.46 5.39
C LEU A 35 -5.82 2.57 4.63
N ASP A 36 -7.01 2.99 5.05
CA ASP A 36 -7.81 4.01 4.34
C ASP A 36 -7.03 5.30 4.15
N SER A 37 -6.33 5.76 5.18
CA SER A 37 -5.47 6.95 5.12
C SER A 37 -4.36 6.83 4.05
N ARG A 38 -3.92 5.61 3.74
CA ARG A 38 -2.89 5.35 2.73
C ARG A 38 -3.49 5.20 1.34
N LEU A 39 -4.70 4.67 1.26
CA LEU A 39 -5.45 4.47 0.02
C LEU A 39 -6.15 5.74 -0.49
N ALA A 40 -6.44 6.72 0.38
CA ALA A 40 -7.16 7.96 0.05
C ALA A 40 -6.52 8.82 -1.07
N GLY A 41 -5.26 8.56 -1.42
CA GLY A 41 -4.60 9.20 -2.56
C GLY A 41 -4.89 8.54 -3.92
N PHE A 42 -5.63 7.44 -3.94
CA PHE A 42 -5.98 6.67 -5.13
C PHE A 42 -7.48 6.71 -5.35
N HIS A 43 -7.91 6.52 -6.60
CA HIS A 43 -9.32 6.42 -6.94
C HIS A 43 -9.84 5.01 -6.65
N ALA A 44 -11.06 4.87 -6.12
CA ALA A 44 -11.66 3.57 -5.81
C ALA A 44 -11.70 2.64 -7.05
N ASP A 45 -12.17 3.14 -8.19
CA ASP A 45 -12.21 2.36 -9.45
C ASP A 45 -10.84 1.92 -9.98
N ALA A 46 -9.77 2.56 -9.51
CA ALA A 46 -8.40 2.24 -9.90
C ALA A 46 -7.69 1.32 -8.89
N THR A 47 -8.36 0.94 -7.80
CA THR A 47 -7.78 0.22 -6.65
C THR A 47 -8.57 -1.05 -6.36
N ASP A 48 -7.90 -2.19 -6.32
CA ASP A 48 -8.49 -3.49 -5.99
C ASP A 48 -7.65 -4.16 -4.89
N LEU A 49 -8.31 -4.61 -3.82
CA LEU A 49 -7.71 -5.40 -2.76
C LEU A 49 -8.36 -6.77 -2.70
N GLU A 50 -7.55 -7.82 -2.67
CA GLU A 50 -8.03 -9.19 -2.53
C GLU A 50 -7.31 -9.91 -1.39
N LEU A 51 -8.06 -10.42 -0.43
CA LEU A 51 -7.54 -11.22 0.67
C LEU A 51 -8.00 -12.67 0.52
N SER A 52 -7.07 -13.61 0.49
CA SER A 52 -7.34 -15.05 0.36
C SER A 52 -6.53 -15.86 1.38
N VAL A 53 -7.03 -17.04 1.73
CA VAL A 53 -6.34 -17.98 2.61
C VAL A 53 -6.41 -19.39 2.05
N LYS A 54 -5.28 -20.09 2.09
CA LYS A 54 -5.15 -21.51 1.78
C LYS A 54 -4.95 -22.28 3.08
N GLU A 55 -5.49 -23.50 3.13
CA GLU A 55 -5.36 -24.41 4.28
C GLU A 55 -5.73 -23.77 5.63
N ARG A 56 -6.80 -22.96 5.66
CA ARG A 56 -7.27 -22.23 6.85
C ARG A 56 -7.39 -23.16 8.06
N GLY A 57 -6.75 -22.78 9.17
CA GLY A 57 -6.72 -23.54 10.42
C GLY A 57 -5.83 -24.79 10.40
N GLY A 58 -5.13 -25.06 9.30
CA GLY A 58 -4.15 -26.14 9.17
C GLY A 58 -2.72 -25.67 9.37
N LYS A 59 -1.79 -26.62 9.53
CA LYS A 59 -0.34 -26.36 9.68
C LYS A 59 0.30 -25.72 8.43
N GLY A 60 -0.36 -25.79 7.28
CA GLY A 60 0.07 -25.13 6.04
C GLY A 60 -0.72 -23.88 5.73
N GLN A 61 -1.37 -23.26 6.73
CA GLN A 61 -2.14 -22.03 6.53
C GLN A 61 -1.28 -20.96 5.84
N HIS A 62 -1.82 -20.39 4.78
CA HIS A 62 -1.15 -19.34 4.04
C HIS A 62 -2.13 -18.25 3.64
N VAL A 63 -1.96 -17.06 4.22
CA VAL A 63 -2.76 -15.88 3.89
C VAL A 63 -2.04 -15.09 2.82
N SER A 64 -2.77 -14.63 1.81
CA SER A 64 -2.26 -13.76 0.75
C SER A 64 -3.16 -12.55 0.60
N LEU A 65 -2.55 -11.37 0.65
CA LEU A 65 -3.20 -10.08 0.42
C LEU A 65 -2.57 -9.44 -0.81
N ILE A 66 -3.40 -9.19 -1.81
CA ILE A 66 -3.00 -8.58 -3.08
C ILE A 66 -3.61 -7.20 -3.15
N CYS A 67 -2.81 -6.22 -3.54
CA CYS A 67 -3.24 -4.85 -3.81
C CYS A 67 -2.82 -4.46 -5.22
N ARG A 68 -3.80 -4.10 -6.04
CA ARG A 68 -3.61 -3.64 -7.42
C ARG A 68 -4.05 -2.20 -7.49
N ILE A 69 -3.17 -1.34 -8.00
CA ILE A 69 -3.47 0.06 -8.25
C ILE A 69 -3.11 0.34 -9.70
N SER A 70 -4.05 0.89 -10.47
CA SER A 70 -3.84 1.20 -11.88
C SER A 70 -2.61 2.09 -12.07
N GLY A 71 -1.72 1.70 -12.98
CA GLY A 71 -0.46 2.41 -13.24
C GLY A 71 0.64 2.16 -12.21
N ARG A 72 0.49 1.17 -11.33
CA ARG A 72 1.53 0.71 -10.39
C ARG A 72 1.74 -0.80 -10.49
N ASP A 73 2.89 -1.24 -10.01
CA ASP A 73 3.16 -2.67 -9.83
C ASP A 73 2.21 -3.27 -8.79
N GLU A 74 1.76 -4.49 -9.05
CA GLU A 74 0.98 -5.27 -8.10
C GLU A 74 1.79 -5.53 -6.82
N ILE A 75 1.17 -5.29 -5.67
CA ILE A 75 1.77 -5.56 -4.37
C ILE A 75 1.14 -6.82 -3.81
N VAL A 76 1.95 -7.86 -3.65
CA VAL A 76 1.55 -9.11 -2.97
C VAL A 76 2.23 -9.16 -1.60
N THR A 77 1.44 -9.39 -0.56
CA THR A 77 1.93 -9.71 0.79
C THR A 77 1.34 -11.03 1.23
N THR A 78 2.12 -11.78 2.01
CA THR A 78 1.78 -13.14 2.40
C THR A 78 2.19 -13.38 3.83
N SER A 79 1.42 -14.18 4.55
CA SER A 79 1.77 -14.62 5.91
C SER A 79 1.56 -16.13 6.05
N SER A 80 2.43 -16.76 6.82
CA SER A 80 2.38 -18.20 7.15
C SER A 80 2.10 -18.44 8.64
N GLU A 81 1.60 -17.44 9.36
CA GLU A 81 1.21 -17.58 10.76
C GLU A 81 0.09 -18.61 10.92
N GLU A 82 0.17 -19.44 11.96
CA GLU A 82 -0.83 -20.47 12.27
C GLU A 82 -2.14 -19.84 12.78
N ASP A 83 -2.05 -18.77 13.56
CA ASP A 83 -3.21 -17.99 14.00
C ASP A 83 -3.70 -17.11 12.84
N LEU A 84 -4.96 -17.32 12.41
CA LEU A 84 -5.53 -16.60 11.27
C LEU A 84 -5.56 -15.09 11.49
N HIS A 85 -5.87 -14.65 12.71
CA HIS A 85 -5.96 -13.23 13.01
C HIS A 85 -4.57 -12.58 12.93
N ALA A 86 -3.55 -13.23 13.50
CA ALA A 86 -2.16 -12.82 13.38
C ALA A 86 -1.70 -12.80 11.91
N ALA A 87 -2.02 -13.84 11.13
CA ALA A 87 -1.67 -13.92 9.71
C ALA A 87 -2.26 -12.77 8.88
N VAL A 88 -3.53 -12.43 9.13
CA VAL A 88 -4.22 -11.32 8.45
C VAL A 88 -3.65 -9.97 8.89
N MET A 89 -3.33 -9.81 10.19
CA MET A 89 -2.71 -8.60 10.72
C MET A 89 -1.30 -8.38 10.15
N ASP A 90 -0.50 -9.44 10.07
CA ASP A 90 0.85 -9.43 9.51
C ASP A 90 0.82 -9.05 8.02
N ALA A 91 -0.03 -9.70 7.22
CA ALA A 91 -0.19 -9.38 5.80
C ALA A 91 -0.63 -7.92 5.57
N ARG A 92 -1.49 -7.37 6.44
CA ARG A 92 -1.92 -5.96 6.42
C ARG A 92 -0.76 -5.02 6.72
N ASP A 93 0.00 -5.29 7.77
CA ASP A 93 1.10 -4.42 8.20
C ASP A 93 2.24 -4.38 7.16
N ASP A 94 2.47 -5.51 6.51
CA ASP A 94 3.36 -5.61 5.35
C ASP A 94 2.84 -4.81 4.17
N LEU A 95 1.54 -4.87 3.86
CA LEU A 95 0.96 -4.10 2.76
C LEU A 95 1.11 -2.60 3.05
N ARG A 96 0.81 -2.18 4.27
CA ARG A 96 0.99 -0.80 4.73
C ARG A 96 2.43 -0.33 4.50
N ARG A 97 3.42 -1.16 4.85
CA ARG A 97 4.84 -0.86 4.64
C ARG A 97 5.16 -0.70 3.16
N LYS A 98 4.75 -1.66 2.31
CA LYS A 98 5.00 -1.61 0.87
C LYS A 98 4.31 -0.44 0.17
N LEU A 99 3.10 -0.06 0.59
CA LEU A 99 2.42 1.13 0.09
C LEU A 99 3.19 2.43 0.42
N ASN A 100 3.79 2.52 1.61
CA ASN A 100 4.63 3.66 1.99
C ASN A 100 5.94 3.69 1.18
N ASP A 101 6.58 2.53 1.00
CA ASP A 101 7.82 2.42 0.22
C ASP A 101 7.59 2.78 -1.26
N SER A 102 6.47 2.34 -1.84
CA SER A 102 6.07 2.64 -3.22
C SER A 102 5.84 4.15 -3.42
N LYS A 103 5.19 4.84 -2.46
CA LYS A 103 5.05 6.31 -2.51
C LYS A 103 6.41 7.01 -2.47
N THR A 104 7.31 6.57 -1.60
CA THR A 104 8.66 7.16 -1.46
C THR A 104 9.53 6.94 -2.70
N LYS A 105 9.40 5.80 -3.37
CA LYS A 105 10.11 5.52 -4.64
C LYS A 105 9.55 6.33 -5.82
N GLN A 106 8.25 6.62 -5.82
CA GLN A 106 7.61 7.43 -6.86
C GLN A 106 7.76 8.93 -6.67
N GLU A 107 7.96 9.43 -5.44
CA GLU A 107 8.42 10.81 -5.24
C GLU A 107 9.81 10.95 -5.84
N PRO A 108 9.95 11.58 -7.02
CA PRO A 108 11.26 11.75 -7.60
C PRO A 108 11.99 12.69 -6.66
N ARG A 109 13.29 12.46 -6.54
CA ARG A 109 14.31 13.37 -6.04
C ARG A 109 14.38 14.65 -6.90
N HIS A 110 13.25 15.31 -7.16
CA HIS A 110 13.04 16.45 -8.04
C HIS A 110 13.61 17.76 -7.45
N ASN A 111 14.57 17.65 -6.52
CA ASN A 111 15.29 18.78 -5.93
C ASN A 111 16.82 18.64 -6.06
N ARG A 112 17.33 17.73 -6.90
CA ARG A 112 18.78 17.71 -7.19
C ARG A 112 19.24 18.89 -8.05
N HIS A 113 18.39 19.40 -8.95
CA HIS A 113 18.78 20.50 -9.85
C HIS A 113 18.62 21.90 -9.21
N LEU A 114 18.02 21.98 -8.01
CA LEU A 114 17.87 23.24 -7.25
C LEU A 114 18.98 23.45 -6.20
N ARG A 115 19.97 22.56 -6.14
CA ARG A 115 21.11 22.63 -5.21
C ARG A 115 22.43 23.07 -5.85
N GLU A 116 22.45 23.39 -7.14
CA GLU A 116 23.55 24.18 -7.71
C GLU A 116 23.35 25.64 -7.30
N VAL A 117 23.81 25.96 -6.09
CA VAL A 117 24.09 27.35 -5.71
C VAL A 117 25.25 27.79 -6.61
N PRO A 118 25.13 28.86 -7.41
CA PRO A 118 26.29 29.40 -8.10
C PRO A 118 27.24 29.92 -7.05
N THR A 119 28.41 29.29 -6.91
CA THR A 119 29.55 29.93 -6.25
C THR A 119 29.86 31.20 -7.05
N PRO A 120 29.86 32.40 -6.44
CA PRO A 120 30.18 33.62 -7.15
C PRO A 120 31.63 33.51 -7.65
N ASP A 121 31.79 33.66 -8.96
CA ASP A 121 33.06 33.69 -9.66
C ASP A 121 33.87 34.88 -9.15
N VAL A 122 34.95 34.60 -8.42
CA VAL A 122 35.92 35.60 -7.96
C VAL A 122 37.17 35.45 -8.81
N THR A 123 37.14 36.02 -10.01
CA THR A 123 38.34 36.39 -10.78
C THR A 123 37.94 37.29 -11.94
N ASP A 124 38.17 38.59 -11.81
CA ASP A 124 39.14 39.34 -12.64
C ASP A 124 38.94 40.85 -12.44
N LEU A 125 39.87 41.46 -11.72
CA LEU A 125 40.04 42.90 -11.66
C LEU A 125 41.53 43.17 -11.87
N GLU A 126 41.95 43.12 -13.14
CA GLU A 126 43.16 43.79 -13.61
C GLU A 126 42.78 44.80 -14.70
N VAL A 127 42.86 46.08 -14.34
CA VAL A 127 43.49 47.18 -15.12
C VAL A 127 43.78 48.36 -14.21
#